data_AF-A0A526PZJ0-F1
#
_entry.id   AF-A0A526PZJ0-F1
#
_cell.length_a   1.000
_cell.length_b   1.000
_cell.length_c   1.000
_cell.angle_alpha   90.00
_cell.angle_beta   90.00
_cell.angle_gamma   90.00
#
_symmetry.space_group_name_H-M   'P 1'
#
loop_
_entity.id
_entity.type
_entity.pdbx_description
1 polymer ?
#
loop_
_entity_poly.entity_id
_entity_poly.type
_entity_poly.pdbx_seq_one_letter_code
_entity_poly.pdbx_strand_id
1 'polypeptide(L)'
;TLVGTLPVYLNALAGKGVHVVTVNDYLATRDSEWMGRIYKFLGLTVGVIVHGLSDEERRTAYAADVTYATNNELGFDYLRDNMKYERAQMVQRGHSYAIVDEVDSILVDEARTPLIISGPLEDRSEMYNTIDAFMLKLDPA
;
A
#
# COMPACT_ATOMS: atom_id res chain seq x y z
N THR A 1 3.63 19.42 -6.34
CA THR A 1 4.74 18.71 -7.04
C THR A 1 6.17 19.22 -6.74
N LEU A 2 6.70 20.33 -7.30
CA LEU A 2 8.15 20.66 -7.16
C LEU A 2 8.63 20.92 -5.72
N VAL A 3 7.83 21.61 -4.90
CA VAL A 3 8.18 21.91 -3.49
C VAL A 3 8.43 20.64 -2.67
N GLY A 4 7.69 19.56 -2.96
CA GLY A 4 7.84 18.28 -2.27
C GLY A 4 9.23 17.65 -2.45
N THR A 5 9.95 18.00 -3.52
CA THR A 5 11.27 17.42 -3.81
C THR A 5 12.33 17.72 -2.74
N LEU A 6 12.23 18.88 -2.08
CA LEU A 6 13.17 19.31 -1.05
C LEU A 6 13.11 18.41 0.20
N PRO A 7 11.95 18.27 0.89
CA PRO A 7 11.84 17.37 2.04
C PRO A 7 11.97 15.90 1.66
N VAL A 8 11.55 15.48 0.45
CA VAL A 8 11.74 14.09 -0.01
C VAL A 8 13.22 13.76 -0.08
N TYR A 9 14.02 14.60 -0.75
CA TYR A 9 15.45 14.36 -0.88
C TYR A 9 16.13 14.28 0.49
N LEU A 10 15.88 15.25 1.37
CA LEU A 10 16.46 15.28 2.71
C LEU A 10 16.17 14.01 3.52
N ASN A 11 14.91 13.57 3.55
CA ASN A 11 14.53 12.40 4.33
C ASN A 11 14.98 11.08 3.69
N ALA A 12 15.11 11.04 2.36
CA ALA A 12 15.61 9.87 1.64
C ALA A 12 17.10 9.58 1.97
N LEU A 13 17.90 10.58 2.32
CA LEU A 13 19.31 10.41 2.71
C LEU A 13 19.51 9.49 3.92
N ALA A 14 18.48 9.28 4.75
CA ALA A 14 18.53 8.34 5.87
C ALA A 14 18.51 6.87 5.44
N GLY A 15 18.25 6.56 4.16
CA GLY A 15 18.19 5.19 3.64
C GLY A 15 17.00 4.36 4.15
N LYS A 16 16.08 4.97 4.90
CA LYS A 16 14.80 4.37 5.35
C LYS A 16 13.67 4.58 4.33
N GLY A 17 13.96 5.46 3.37
CA GLY A 17 13.17 5.90 2.24
C GLY A 17 11.82 6.55 2.53
N VAL A 18 11.23 7.07 1.45
CA VAL A 18 10.15 8.07 1.50
C VAL A 18 9.02 7.70 0.56
N HIS A 19 7.79 7.78 1.04
CA HIS A 19 6.60 7.63 0.21
C HIS A 19 6.07 9.00 -0.24
N VAL A 20 5.87 9.18 -1.54
CA VAL A 20 5.15 10.32 -2.10
C VAL A 20 3.81 9.83 -2.60
N VAL A 21 2.76 10.22 -1.89
CA VAL A 21 1.40 9.72 -2.08
C VAL A 21 0.62 10.69 -2.96
N THR A 22 -0.04 10.17 -3.99
CA THR A 22 -0.93 10.92 -4.87
C THR A 22 -2.33 10.27 -4.92
N VAL A 23 -3.28 10.96 -5.54
CA VAL A 23 -4.69 10.49 -5.61
C VAL A 23 -4.95 9.46 -6.73
N ASN A 24 -4.07 9.33 -7.73
CA ASN A 24 -4.27 8.36 -8.82
C ASN A 24 -2.97 7.95 -9.54
N ASP A 25 -3.03 6.81 -10.22
CA ASP A 25 -1.89 6.16 -10.89
C ASP A 25 -1.24 7.03 -11.97
N TYR A 26 -2.04 7.84 -12.68
CA TYR A 26 -1.52 8.76 -13.69
C TYR A 26 -0.61 9.83 -13.05
N LEU A 27 -1.05 10.45 -11.95
CA LEU A 27 -0.26 11.44 -11.23
C LEU A 27 0.97 10.81 -10.58
N ALA A 28 0.84 9.62 -9.97
CA ALA A 28 1.98 8.89 -9.41
C ALA A 28 3.05 8.62 -10.47
N THR A 29 2.64 8.11 -11.64
CA THR A 29 3.54 7.81 -12.75
C THR A 29 4.20 9.07 -13.29
N ARG A 30 3.41 10.08 -13.67
CA ARG A 30 3.90 11.35 -14.21
C ARG A 30 4.91 12.02 -13.27
N ASP A 31 4.57 12.13 -11.98
CA ASP A 31 5.41 12.84 -11.02
C ASP A 31 6.68 12.03 -10.69
N SER A 32 6.60 10.69 -10.67
CA SER A 32 7.78 9.83 -10.55
C SER A 32 8.76 9.99 -11.72
N GLU A 33 8.26 10.19 -12.94
CA GLU A 33 9.08 10.40 -14.12
C GLU A 33 9.68 11.80 -14.14
N TRP A 34 8.87 12.83 -13.87
CA TRP A 34 9.30 14.22 -13.95
C TRP A 34 10.23 14.60 -12.81
N MET A 35 9.79 14.41 -11.57
CA MET A 35 10.59 14.76 -10.38
C MET A 35 11.69 13.72 -10.14
N GLY A 36 11.50 12.48 -10.57
CA GLY A 36 12.54 11.45 -10.46
C GLY A 36 13.81 11.78 -11.21
N ARG A 37 13.78 12.67 -12.22
CA ARG A 37 15.00 13.19 -12.87
C ARG A 37 15.91 13.92 -11.88
N ILE A 38 15.33 14.68 -10.95
CA ILE A 38 16.08 15.42 -9.92
C ILE A 38 16.71 14.43 -8.94
N TYR A 39 15.92 13.48 -8.43
CA TYR A 39 16.42 12.47 -7.48
C TYR A 39 17.52 11.60 -8.09
N LYS A 40 17.32 11.11 -9.32
CA LYS A 40 18.32 10.32 -10.06
C LYS A 40 19.59 11.11 -10.35
N PHE A 41 19.46 12.39 -10.71
CA PHE A 41 20.62 13.27 -10.88
C PHE A 41 21.44 13.41 -9.58
N LEU A 42 20.77 13.41 -8.43
CA LEU A 42 21.40 13.45 -7.10
C LEU A 42 21.80 12.08 -6.55
N GLY A 43 21.72 11.01 -7.36
CA GLY A 43 22.16 9.67 -6.99
C GLY A 43 21.15 8.81 -6.23
N LEU A 44 19.90 9.24 -6.10
CA LEU A 44 18.83 8.46 -5.47
C LEU A 44 18.06 7.61 -6.49
N THR A 45 17.54 6.49 -6.03
CA THR A 45 16.65 5.60 -6.78
C THR A 45 15.18 5.99 -6.57
N VAL A 46 14.36 5.74 -7.60
CA VAL A 46 12.93 6.11 -7.60
C VAL A 46 12.11 4.93 -8.11
N GLY A 47 11.16 4.47 -7.28
CA GLY A 47 10.16 3.47 -7.62
C GLY A 47 8.77 4.09 -7.75
N VAL A 48 7.87 3.39 -8.43
CA VAL A 48 6.46 3.76 -8.54
C VAL A 48 5.59 2.53 -8.29
N ILE A 49 4.54 2.70 -7.50
CA ILE A 49 3.54 1.68 -7.20
C ILE A 49 2.23 2.11 -7.87
N VAL A 50 1.79 1.31 -8.83
CA VAL A 50 0.52 1.46 -9.56
C VAL A 50 -0.17 0.10 -9.65
N HIS A 51 -1.41 0.11 -10.12
CA HIS A 51 -2.15 -1.11 -10.36
C HIS A 51 -1.45 -2.03 -11.38
N GLY A 52 -1.59 -3.34 -11.20
CA GLY A 52 -1.07 -4.34 -12.14
C GLY A 52 0.38 -4.81 -11.94
N LEU A 53 1.12 -4.22 -11.00
CA LEU A 53 2.47 -4.68 -10.65
C LEU A 53 2.45 -6.02 -9.90
N SER A 54 3.39 -6.89 -10.26
CA SER A 54 3.69 -8.13 -9.54
C SER A 54 4.36 -7.87 -8.19
N ASP A 55 4.38 -8.87 -7.31
CA ASP A 55 5.04 -8.78 -5.99
C ASP A 55 6.54 -8.46 -6.11
N GLU A 56 7.22 -8.96 -7.15
CA GLU A 56 8.64 -8.69 -7.39
C GLU A 56 8.90 -7.25 -7.82
N GLU A 57 8.05 -6.72 -8.71
CA GLU A 57 8.10 -5.31 -9.13
C GLU A 57 7.79 -4.37 -7.97
N ARG A 58 6.79 -4.71 -7.15
CA ARG A 58 6.46 -3.95 -5.92
C ARG A 58 7.62 -3.94 -4.95
N ARG A 59 8.22 -5.10 -4.67
CA ARG A 59 9.40 -5.19 -3.78
C ARG A 59 10.54 -4.32 -4.29
N THR A 60 10.79 -4.33 -5.59
CA THR A 60 11.81 -3.46 -6.22
C THR A 60 11.47 -1.98 -6.06
N ALA A 61 10.20 -1.60 -6.25
CA ALA A 61 9.76 -0.21 -6.12
C ALA A 61 9.77 0.31 -4.67
N TYR A 62 9.45 -0.53 -3.68
CA TYR A 62 9.58 -0.18 -2.25
C TYR A 62 11.03 -0.17 -1.75
N ALA A 63 11.93 -0.89 -2.42
CA ALA A 63 13.36 -0.87 -2.11
C ALA A 63 14.06 0.43 -2.55
N ALA A 64 13.44 1.22 -3.43
CA ALA A 64 13.97 2.50 -3.86
C ALA A 64 14.04 3.53 -2.73
N ASP A 65 14.89 4.54 -2.85
CA ASP A 65 15.02 5.62 -1.86
C ASP A 65 13.73 6.45 -1.78
N VAL A 66 13.08 6.67 -2.93
CA VAL A 66 11.79 7.36 -3.07
C VAL A 66 10.79 6.46 -3.78
N THR A 67 9.60 6.30 -3.22
CA THR A 67 8.52 5.53 -3.82
C THR A 67 7.31 6.43 -4.05
N TYR A 68 6.90 6.60 -5.30
CA TYR A 68 5.62 7.24 -5.65
C TYR A 68 4.52 6.18 -5.62
N ALA A 69 3.36 6.50 -5.07
CA ALA A 69 2.26 5.54 -5.00
C ALA A 69 0.91 6.27 -4.82
N THR A 70 -0.18 5.56 -5.08
CA THR A 70 -1.50 6.01 -4.64
C THR A 70 -1.75 5.60 -3.19
N ASN A 71 -2.61 6.35 -2.50
CA ASN A 71 -3.06 6.01 -1.15
C ASN A 71 -3.65 4.60 -1.07
N ASN A 72 -4.47 4.24 -2.06
CA ASN A 72 -5.12 2.93 -2.14
C ASN A 72 -4.10 1.80 -2.27
N GLU A 73 -3.12 1.91 -3.17
CA GLU A 73 -2.12 0.86 -3.36
C GLU A 73 -1.21 0.69 -2.13
N LEU A 74 -0.80 1.78 -1.47
CA LEU A 74 -0.05 1.70 -0.22
C LEU A 74 -0.82 0.96 0.88
N GLY A 75 -2.10 1.29 1.03
CA GLY A 75 -2.95 0.66 2.04
C GLY A 75 -3.24 -0.81 1.72
N PHE A 76 -3.55 -1.14 0.46
CA PHE A 76 -3.77 -2.53 0.06
C PHE A 76 -2.51 -3.38 0.15
N ASP A 77 -1.33 -2.84 -0.20
CA ASP A 77 -0.07 -3.56 0.00
C ASP A 77 0.22 -3.81 1.47
N TYR A 78 -0.05 -2.84 2.34
CA TYR A 78 0.07 -3.03 3.78
C TYR A 78 -0.85 -4.17 4.27
N LEU A 79 -2.11 -4.18 3.83
CA LEU A 79 -3.06 -5.25 4.19
C LEU A 79 -2.62 -6.60 3.63
N ARG A 80 -2.20 -6.66 2.36
CA ARG A 80 -1.68 -7.89 1.71
C ARG A 80 -0.46 -8.44 2.42
N ASP A 81 0.47 -7.58 2.82
CA ASP A 81 1.69 -7.96 3.54
C ASP A 81 1.38 -8.60 4.89
N ASN A 82 0.37 -8.10 5.61
CA ASN A 82 -0.08 -8.66 6.89
C ASN A 82 -0.91 -9.95 6.74
N MET A 83 -1.17 -10.40 5.52
CA MET A 83 -1.79 -11.70 5.21
C MET A 83 -0.77 -12.73 4.69
N LYS A 84 0.50 -12.37 4.50
CA LYS A 84 1.55 -13.30 4.04
C LYS A 84 1.95 -14.26 5.17
N TYR A 85 2.30 -15.50 4.81
CA TYR A 85 2.74 -16.51 5.76
C TYR A 85 4.16 -16.23 6.30
N GLU A 86 5.03 -15.67 5.45
CA GLU A 86 6.42 -15.41 5.79
C GLU A 86 6.80 -13.95 5.54
N ARG A 87 7.61 -13.37 6.44
CA ARG A 87 8.10 -11.99 6.31
C ARG A 87 8.89 -11.75 5.03
N ALA A 88 9.60 -12.76 4.53
CA ALA A 88 10.36 -12.67 3.28
C ALA A 88 9.46 -12.45 2.04
N GLN A 89 8.16 -12.75 2.15
CA GLN A 89 7.19 -12.57 1.08
C GLN A 89 6.58 -11.17 1.07
N MET A 90 6.80 -10.35 2.11
CA MET A 90 6.31 -8.97 2.15
C MET A 90 6.97 -8.14 1.04
N VAL A 91 6.25 -7.12 0.56
CA VAL A 91 6.74 -6.20 -0.48
C VAL A 91 7.11 -4.84 0.09
N GLN A 92 6.41 -4.38 1.13
CA GLN A 92 6.73 -3.12 1.81
C GLN A 92 7.93 -3.27 2.74
N ARG A 93 8.56 -2.12 3.00
CA ARG A 93 9.52 -1.91 4.08
C ARG A 93 8.87 -1.14 5.23
N GLY A 94 9.66 -0.69 6.20
CA GLY A 94 9.17 0.18 7.27
C GLY A 94 8.62 1.53 6.78
N HIS A 95 7.61 2.05 7.46
CA HIS A 95 6.93 3.31 7.12
C HIS A 95 7.60 4.51 7.81
N SER A 96 8.70 5.02 7.22
CA SER A 96 9.51 6.06 7.88
C SER A 96 8.99 7.49 7.69
N TYR A 97 8.56 7.84 6.47
CA TYR A 97 8.11 9.18 6.13
C TYR A 97 7.23 9.16 4.88
N ALA A 98 6.15 9.95 4.90
CA ALA A 98 5.24 10.09 3.77
C ALA A 98 4.90 11.57 3.53
N ILE A 99 4.88 11.97 2.26
CA ILE A 99 4.29 13.24 1.82
C ILE A 99 3.02 12.89 1.06
N VAL A 100 1.90 13.47 1.50
CA VAL A 100 0.60 13.26 0.86
C VAL A 100 0.25 14.50 0.06
N ASP A 101 0.19 14.36 -1.26
CA ASP A 101 -0.35 15.40 -2.16
C ASP A 101 -1.88 15.35 -2.12
N GLU A 102 -2.56 16.50 -2.23
CA GLU A 102 -4.02 16.62 -2.04
C GLU A 102 -4.49 15.98 -0.71
N VAL A 103 -3.84 16.39 0.39
CA VAL A 103 -4.01 15.77 1.72
C VAL A 103 -5.44 15.83 2.26
N ASP A 104 -6.21 16.85 1.90
CA ASP A 104 -7.63 16.97 2.25
C ASP A 104 -8.46 15.90 1.53
N SER A 105 -8.23 15.69 0.24
CA SER A 105 -8.90 14.63 -0.52
C SER A 105 -8.65 13.25 0.10
N ILE A 106 -7.41 12.95 0.50
CA ILE A 106 -7.04 11.63 1.01
C ILE A 106 -7.39 11.45 2.50
N LEU A 107 -7.04 12.41 3.37
CA LEU A 107 -7.17 12.26 4.83
C LEU A 107 -8.46 12.83 5.40
N VAL A 108 -9.28 13.52 4.61
CA VAL A 108 -10.58 14.05 5.05
C VAL A 108 -11.71 13.41 4.25
N ASP A 109 -11.69 13.53 2.93
CA ASP A 109 -12.82 13.08 2.11
C ASP A 109 -12.89 11.55 2.02
N GLU A 110 -11.76 10.90 1.75
CA GLU A 110 -11.67 9.44 1.66
C GLU A 110 -11.51 8.72 3.00
N ALA A 111 -11.33 9.44 4.11
CA ALA A 111 -11.07 8.86 5.43
C ALA A 111 -12.17 7.89 5.94
N ARG A 112 -13.37 7.98 5.38
CA ARG A 112 -14.53 7.15 5.75
C ARG A 112 -14.67 5.88 4.91
N THR A 113 -13.90 5.74 3.83
CA THR A 113 -13.95 4.58 2.95
C THR A 113 -12.91 3.56 3.41
N PRO A 114 -13.32 2.42 4.01
CA PRO A 114 -12.37 1.42 4.48
C PRO A 114 -11.74 0.67 3.30
N LEU A 115 -10.45 0.36 3.42
CA LEU A 115 -9.77 -0.57 2.51
C LEU A 115 -10.05 -2.01 2.97
N ILE A 116 -10.68 -2.80 2.11
CA ILE A 116 -11.14 -4.16 2.43
C ILE A 116 -10.60 -5.14 1.38
N ILE A 117 -9.92 -6.19 1.83
CA ILE A 117 -9.58 -7.36 1.01
C ILE A 117 -10.62 -8.45 1.28
N SER A 118 -11.46 -8.72 0.29
CA SER A 118 -12.43 -9.82 0.35
C SER A 118 -11.86 -11.08 -0.29
N GLY A 119 -12.01 -12.22 0.38
CA GLY A 119 -11.69 -13.52 -0.18
C GLY A 119 -12.86 -14.14 -0.95
N PRO A 120 -12.62 -15.17 -1.77
CA PRO A 120 -13.70 -15.96 -2.35
C PRO A 120 -14.57 -16.55 -1.23
N LEU A 121 -15.88 -16.45 -1.38
CA LEU A 121 -16.82 -17.11 -0.49
C LEU A 121 -16.91 -18.59 -0.88
N GLU A 122 -16.45 -19.47 0.01
CA GLU A 122 -16.89 -20.86 -0.03
C GLU A 122 -18.36 -20.90 0.42
N ASP A 123 -19.23 -21.57 -0.34
CA ASP A 123 -20.60 -21.80 0.13
C ASP A 123 -20.56 -22.69 1.38
N ARG A 124 -20.88 -22.09 2.52
CA ARG A 124 -20.89 -22.75 3.84
C ARG A 124 -22.29 -23.04 4.33
N SER A 125 -23.31 -22.93 3.47
CA SER A 125 -24.72 -23.10 3.84
C SER A 125 -24.98 -24.47 4.47
N GLU A 126 -24.38 -25.55 3.94
CA GLU A 126 -24.52 -26.90 4.50
C GLU A 126 -23.92 -27.01 5.91
N MET A 127 -22.77 -26.38 6.13
CA MET A 127 -22.13 -26.34 7.46
C MET A 127 -23.03 -25.62 8.47
N TYR A 128 -23.59 -24.47 8.11
CA TYR A 128 -24.51 -23.72 8.98
C TYR A 128 -25.75 -24.55 9.34
N ASN A 129 -26.38 -25.19 8.35
CA ASN A 129 -27.54 -26.04 8.58
C ASN A 129 -27.21 -27.27 9.45
N THR A 130 -26.03 -27.86 9.26
CA THR A 130 -25.58 -29.01 10.06
C THR A 130 -25.36 -28.63 11.51
N ILE A 131 -24.72 -27.48 11.77
CA ILE A 131 -24.47 -26.99 13.13
C ILE A 131 -25.80 -26.63 13.82
N ASP A 132 -26.71 -25.95 13.12
CA ASP A 132 -28.04 -25.61 13.66
C ASP A 132 -28.81 -26.86 14.11
N ALA A 133 -28.85 -27.88 13.26
CA ALA A 133 -29.47 -29.17 13.59
C ALA A 133 -28.75 -29.93 14.73
N PHE A 134 -27.44 -29.73 14.89
CA PHE A 134 -26.66 -30.34 15.95
C PHE A 134 -26.88 -29.65 17.31
N MET A 135 -26.95 -28.31 17.33
CA MET A 135 -27.14 -27.53 18.56
C MET A 135 -28.44 -27.90 19.30
N LEU A 136 -29.50 -28.24 18.57
CA LEU A 136 -30.77 -28.70 19.14
C LEU A 136 -30.68 -30.04 19.91
N LYS A 137 -29.59 -30.79 19.76
CA LYS A 137 -29.38 -32.11 20.40
C LYS A 137 -28.53 -32.03 21.66
N LEU A 138 -28.05 -30.84 22.03
CA LEU A 138 -27.25 -30.63 23.24
C LEU A 138 -28.18 -30.32 24.42
N ASP A 139 -28.08 -31.10 25.50
CA ASP A 139 -28.77 -30.76 26.75
C ASP A 139 -28.06 -29.58 27.43
N PRO A 140 -28.81 -28.64 28.06
CA PRO A 140 -28.21 -27.60 28.88
C PRO A 140 -27.46 -28.23 30.06
N ALA A 141 -26.23 -27.74 30.31
CA ALA A 141 -25.44 -28.17 31.47
C ALA A 141 -26.02 -27.64 32.79
#